data_AF-A0A535E7B8-F1
#
_entry.id   AF-A0A535E7B8-F1
#
_cell.length_a   1.000
_cell.length_b   1.000
_cell.length_c   1.000
_cell.angle_alpha   90.00
_cell.angle_beta   90.00
_cell.angle_gamma   90.00
#
_symmetry.space_group_name_H-M   'P 1'
#
loop_
_entity.id
_entity.type
_entity.pdbx_description
1 polymer ?
#
loop_
_entity_poly.entity_id
_entity_poly.type
_entity_poly.pdbx_seq_one_letter_code
_entity_poly.pdbx_strand_id
1 'polypeptide(L)'
;MKQKRGTWLPLLILVLGLSACQSGQPTSHTSPGPHTPTAAASADPQRCARLAQRGFTPCPPTPDRLQLPPTTIRNATNGAVSDATAQQWGRAFQLAQAYYYWAMENNARSALTSGVLADSSAQAVANLFGADLMDLDNAKQQGGLLVLHPLHMPATQLVAIPSDLQQAMQRQGLTPSNYGLAVHFTGPSQRSIRLPDGRTTVILSSGSDYSATILIWGEFKDDTELGAVWYQHGNYGCAGSVRSVCQL
;
A
#
# COMPACT_ATOMS: atom_id res chain seq x y z
N MET A 1 -34.79 7.59 34.62
CA MET A 1 -34.01 6.33 34.69
C MET A 1 -32.54 6.69 34.87
N LYS A 2 -31.86 5.95 35.75
CA LYS A 2 -30.64 6.35 36.47
C LYS A 2 -29.38 6.40 35.58
N GLN A 3 -28.66 7.53 35.62
CA GLN A 3 -27.26 7.67 35.23
C GLN A 3 -26.38 6.73 36.06
N LYS A 4 -25.56 5.90 35.42
CA LYS A 4 -24.41 5.25 36.07
C LYS A 4 -23.14 5.97 35.62
N ARG A 5 -22.60 6.80 36.53
CA ARG A 5 -21.20 7.25 36.52
C ARG A 5 -20.35 6.08 37.04
N GLY A 6 -19.38 5.65 36.25
CA GLY A 6 -18.38 4.65 36.64
C GLY A 6 -17.03 5.33 36.87
N THR A 7 -16.48 5.06 38.04
CA THR A 7 -15.48 5.81 38.79
C THR A 7 -14.04 5.58 38.31
N TRP A 8 -13.24 6.65 38.34
CA TRP A 8 -11.77 6.65 38.41
C TRP A 8 -11.23 5.89 39.63
N LEU A 9 -10.04 5.29 39.52
CA LEU A 9 -9.03 5.14 40.60
C LEU A 9 -7.65 4.78 39.96
N PRO A 10 -6.50 4.93 40.65
CA PRO A 10 -5.35 5.69 40.16
C PRO A 10 -4.03 4.90 40.10
N LEU A 11 -3.03 5.57 39.53
CA LEU A 11 -1.58 5.58 39.83
C LEU A 11 -0.96 4.38 40.60
N LEU A 12 0.09 3.79 40.01
CA LEU A 12 1.25 3.33 40.79
C LEU A 12 2.55 3.58 40.01
N ILE A 13 3.53 4.00 40.80
CA ILE A 13 4.77 4.70 40.47
C ILE A 13 5.97 3.78 40.77
N LEU A 14 7.13 4.09 40.14
CA LEU A 14 8.51 3.66 40.43
C LEU A 14 8.87 2.23 39.97
N VAL A 15 10.04 1.95 39.36
CA VAL A 15 11.40 2.23 39.85
C VAL A 15 12.43 2.40 38.70
N LEU A 16 13.30 3.38 38.93
CA LEU A 16 14.69 3.60 38.47
C LEU A 16 15.52 2.37 38.02
N GLY A 17 16.26 2.56 36.92
CA GLY A 17 17.44 1.76 36.58
C GLY A 17 18.45 2.58 35.77
N LEU A 18 19.53 2.99 36.45
CA LEU A 18 20.68 3.73 35.92
C LEU A 18 21.65 2.81 35.14
N SER A 19 22.43 3.45 34.26
CA SER A 19 23.79 3.09 33.81
C SER A 19 23.92 2.33 32.49
N ALA A 20 24.41 3.04 31.45
CA ALA A 20 25.79 2.91 31.00
C ALA A 20 26.09 3.95 29.91
N CYS A 21 27.03 4.86 30.22
CA CYS A 21 27.72 5.66 29.22
C CYS A 21 28.60 4.72 28.40
N GLN A 22 28.43 4.68 27.07
CA GLN A 22 29.44 4.13 26.18
C GLN A 22 29.81 5.18 25.14
N SER A 23 30.95 5.81 25.39
CA SER A 23 31.62 6.77 24.52
C SER A 23 32.25 6.02 23.34
N GLY A 24 31.55 5.99 22.21
CA GLY A 24 32.08 5.50 20.93
C GLY A 24 32.74 6.64 20.14
N GLN A 25 33.96 6.41 19.65
CA GLN A 25 34.75 7.35 18.86
C GLN A 25 34.09 7.71 17.52
N PRO A 26 34.24 8.96 17.04
CA PRO A 26 33.75 9.37 15.73
C PRO A 26 34.68 8.83 14.62
N THR A 27 34.18 7.90 13.82
CA THR A 27 34.78 7.52 12.54
C THR A 27 34.45 8.59 11.49
N SER A 28 35.47 9.24 10.97
CA SER A 28 35.39 10.20 9.88
C SER A 28 34.78 9.57 8.63
N HIS A 29 33.54 9.90 8.33
CA HIS A 29 32.90 9.55 7.06
C HIS A 29 33.24 10.60 6.00
N THR A 30 33.95 10.16 4.97
CA THR A 30 34.15 10.87 3.71
C THR A 30 32.78 11.24 3.13
N SER A 31 32.49 12.54 3.05
CA SER A 31 31.26 13.06 2.43
C SER A 31 31.23 12.69 0.94
N PRO A 32 30.19 11.98 0.46
CA PRO A 32 29.86 11.97 -0.96
C PRO A 32 29.49 13.41 -1.34
N GLY A 33 30.11 13.92 -2.41
CA GLY A 33 29.83 15.26 -2.92
C GLY A 33 28.34 15.46 -3.23
N PRO A 34 27.88 16.72 -3.33
CA PRO A 34 26.49 17.05 -3.62
C PRO A 34 26.08 16.39 -4.95
N HIS A 35 25.32 15.30 -4.85
CA HIS A 35 24.59 14.74 -5.97
C HIS A 35 23.58 15.80 -6.38
N THR A 36 23.88 16.51 -7.46
CA THR A 36 22.92 17.33 -8.17
C THR A 36 21.73 16.41 -8.50
N PRO A 37 20.49 16.72 -8.08
CA PRO A 37 19.36 15.88 -8.40
C PRO A 37 19.30 15.77 -9.92
N THR A 38 19.56 14.58 -10.45
CA THR A 38 19.41 14.26 -11.87
C THR A 38 18.00 14.68 -12.23
N ALA A 39 17.90 15.71 -13.07
CA ALA A 39 16.64 16.27 -13.52
C ALA A 39 15.77 15.11 -14.01
N ALA A 40 14.64 14.89 -13.33
CA ALA A 40 13.66 13.89 -13.71
C ALA A 40 13.35 14.09 -15.20
N ALA A 41 13.74 13.12 -16.03
CA ALA A 41 13.57 13.16 -17.47
C ALA A 41 12.12 13.57 -17.77
N SER A 42 11.98 14.75 -18.40
CA SER A 42 10.77 15.57 -18.42
C SER A 42 9.51 14.74 -18.58
N ALA A 43 8.73 14.64 -17.52
CA ALA A 43 7.38 14.10 -17.62
C ALA A 43 6.62 14.96 -18.64
N ASP A 44 5.92 14.33 -19.59
CA ASP A 44 5.05 15.02 -20.54
C ASP A 44 4.11 15.97 -19.75
N PRO A 45 4.26 17.30 -19.89
CA PRO A 45 3.48 18.25 -19.11
C PRO A 45 1.97 18.09 -19.33
N GLN A 46 1.55 17.63 -20.51
CA GLN A 46 0.14 17.41 -20.82
C GLN A 46 -0.41 16.19 -20.09
N ARG A 47 0.31 15.06 -20.10
CA ARG A 47 -0.01 13.88 -19.26
C ARG A 47 -0.13 14.26 -17.79
N CYS A 48 0.84 15.02 -17.27
CA CYS A 48 0.82 15.47 -15.89
C CYS A 48 -0.39 16.36 -15.58
N ALA A 49 -0.75 17.28 -16.48
CA ALA A 49 -1.94 18.10 -16.31
C ALA A 49 -3.24 17.26 -16.29
N ARG A 50 -3.36 16.26 -17.18
CA ARG A 50 -4.52 15.35 -17.21
C ARG A 50 -4.63 14.51 -15.93
N LEU A 51 -3.52 13.99 -15.42
CA LEU A 51 -3.49 13.28 -14.14
C LEU A 51 -3.82 14.19 -12.96
N ALA A 52 -3.30 15.42 -12.94
CA ALA A 52 -3.59 16.38 -11.89
C ALA A 52 -5.07 16.80 -11.87
N GLN A 53 -5.72 16.94 -13.05
CA GLN A 53 -7.16 17.18 -13.15
C GLN A 53 -8.00 16.05 -12.52
N ARG A 54 -7.46 14.82 -12.51
CA ARG A 54 -8.06 13.65 -11.86
C ARG A 54 -7.65 13.53 -10.39
N GLY A 55 -6.93 14.50 -9.83
CA GLY A 55 -6.44 14.48 -8.45
C GLY A 55 -5.21 13.61 -8.21
N PHE A 56 -4.60 13.03 -9.25
CA PHE A 56 -3.40 12.21 -9.11
C PHE A 56 -2.16 13.11 -9.15
N THR A 57 -1.70 13.51 -7.96
CA THR A 57 -0.55 14.42 -7.78
C THR A 57 0.43 13.88 -6.73
N PRO A 58 1.75 14.12 -6.87
CA PRO A 58 2.44 14.73 -8.01
C PRO A 58 2.37 13.85 -9.30
N CYS A 59 2.97 14.31 -10.39
CA CYS A 59 2.97 13.52 -11.63
C CYS A 59 3.88 12.29 -11.48
N PRO A 60 3.39 11.06 -11.68
CA PRO A 60 4.20 9.86 -11.55
C PRO A 60 5.02 9.59 -12.82
N PRO A 61 6.01 8.69 -12.74
CA PRO A 61 6.65 8.11 -13.92
C PRO A 61 5.64 7.52 -14.90
N THR A 62 6.05 7.41 -16.16
CA THR A 62 5.31 6.65 -17.18
C THR A 62 5.40 5.14 -16.89
N PRO A 63 4.44 4.34 -17.36
CA PRO A 63 4.39 2.90 -17.06
C PRO A 63 5.68 2.13 -17.37
N ASP A 64 6.35 2.48 -18.47
CA ASP A 64 7.62 1.88 -18.93
C ASP A 64 8.81 2.18 -18.00
N ARG A 65 8.69 3.19 -17.14
CA ARG A 65 9.73 3.62 -16.19
C ARG A 65 9.50 3.11 -14.77
N LEU A 66 8.38 2.46 -14.50
CA LEU A 66 8.11 1.88 -13.18
C LEU A 66 8.77 0.52 -13.05
N GLN A 67 9.47 0.33 -11.92
CA GLN A 67 9.96 -0.99 -11.55
C GLN A 67 8.81 -1.83 -11.02
N LEU A 68 8.45 -2.87 -11.77
CA LEU A 68 7.41 -3.79 -11.31
C LEU A 68 7.99 -4.83 -10.36
N PRO A 69 7.29 -5.16 -9.27
CA PRO A 69 7.73 -6.21 -8.35
C PRO A 69 7.82 -7.56 -9.09
N PRO A 70 8.90 -8.35 -8.90
CA PRO A 70 8.98 -9.69 -9.48
C PRO A 70 7.92 -10.58 -8.82
N THR A 71 6.95 -11.04 -9.60
CA THR A 71 5.80 -11.80 -9.10
C THR A 71 5.44 -12.91 -10.07
N THR A 72 5.27 -14.12 -9.56
CA THR A 72 4.67 -15.22 -10.32
C THR A 72 3.16 -15.03 -10.38
N ILE A 73 2.59 -14.95 -11.57
CA ILE A 73 1.14 -14.82 -11.78
C ILE A 73 0.57 -16.20 -12.13
N ARG A 74 -0.50 -16.60 -11.45
CA ARG A 74 -1.21 -17.88 -11.68
C ARG A 74 -2.68 -17.64 -12.00
N ASN A 75 -3.27 -18.56 -12.74
CA ASN A 75 -4.70 -18.61 -12.98
C ASN A 75 -5.34 -19.69 -12.11
N ALA A 76 -6.17 -19.29 -11.15
CA ALA A 76 -6.92 -20.18 -10.25
C ALA A 76 -8.43 -19.99 -10.43
N THR A 77 -8.87 -19.58 -11.63
CA THR A 77 -10.29 -19.36 -11.94
C THR A 77 -11.01 -20.63 -12.41
N ASN A 78 -10.34 -21.79 -12.37
CA ASN A 78 -10.86 -23.08 -12.87
C ASN A 78 -11.38 -23.01 -14.32
N GLY A 79 -10.68 -22.25 -15.18
CA GLY A 79 -11.01 -22.12 -16.60
C GLY A 79 -12.05 -21.04 -16.93
N ALA A 80 -12.59 -20.31 -15.94
CA ALA A 80 -13.50 -19.19 -16.20
C ALA A 80 -12.79 -18.02 -16.92
N VAL A 81 -11.47 -17.91 -16.75
CA VAL A 81 -10.60 -16.95 -17.44
C VAL A 81 -9.46 -17.71 -18.09
N SER A 82 -9.01 -17.27 -19.27
CA SER A 82 -7.83 -17.85 -19.94
C SER A 82 -6.53 -17.50 -19.20
N ASP A 83 -5.50 -18.33 -19.33
CA ASP A 83 -4.19 -18.03 -18.72
C ASP A 83 -3.60 -16.71 -19.24
N ALA A 84 -3.75 -16.40 -20.53
CA ALA A 84 -3.29 -15.15 -21.11
C ALA A 84 -3.97 -13.94 -20.47
N THR A 85 -5.29 -14.01 -20.24
CA THR A 85 -6.04 -12.96 -19.55
C THR A 85 -5.63 -12.85 -18.08
N ALA A 86 -5.41 -13.99 -17.39
CA ALA A 86 -4.92 -13.97 -16.01
C ALA A 86 -3.53 -13.32 -15.91
N GLN A 87 -2.62 -13.61 -16.84
CA GLN A 87 -1.31 -12.95 -16.94
C GLN A 87 -1.46 -11.45 -17.17
N GLN A 88 -2.35 -11.04 -18.08
CA GLN A 88 -2.61 -9.62 -18.36
C GLN A 88 -3.12 -8.88 -17.11
N TRP A 89 -4.09 -9.45 -16.40
CA TRP A 89 -4.66 -8.83 -15.20
C TRP A 89 -3.67 -8.82 -14.03
N GLY A 90 -2.89 -9.89 -13.84
CA GLY A 90 -1.81 -9.92 -12.85
C GLY A 90 -0.72 -8.87 -13.15
N ARG A 91 -0.37 -8.67 -14.43
CA ARG A 91 0.57 -7.61 -14.84
C ARG A 91 0.01 -6.21 -14.59
N ALA A 92 -1.28 -6.02 -14.86
CA ALA A 92 -1.98 -4.77 -14.58
C ALA A 92 -1.99 -4.46 -13.07
N PHE A 93 -2.11 -5.49 -12.23
CA PHE A 93 -1.97 -5.35 -10.79
C PHE A 93 -0.54 -5.02 -10.33
N GLN A 94 0.48 -5.65 -10.91
CA GLN A 94 1.88 -5.26 -10.64
C GLN A 94 2.12 -3.76 -10.94
N LEU A 95 1.55 -3.24 -12.03
CA LEU A 95 1.65 -1.84 -12.39
C LEU A 95 0.90 -0.93 -11.40
N ALA A 96 -0.33 -1.29 -11.02
CA ALA A 96 -1.07 -0.57 -9.99
C ALA A 96 -0.31 -0.55 -8.64
N GLN A 97 0.32 -1.67 -8.27
CA GLN A 97 1.14 -1.78 -7.07
C GLN A 97 2.40 -0.91 -7.13
N ALA A 98 3.04 -0.82 -8.30
CA ALA A 98 4.19 0.07 -8.51
C ALA A 98 3.78 1.56 -8.39
N TYR A 99 2.61 1.95 -8.91
CA TYR A 99 2.08 3.30 -8.70
C TYR A 99 1.73 3.57 -7.23
N TYR A 100 1.18 2.58 -6.51
CA TYR A 100 0.96 2.69 -5.06
C TYR A 100 2.28 2.90 -4.30
N TYR A 101 3.32 2.10 -4.59
CA TYR A 101 4.63 2.26 -3.93
C TYR A 101 5.26 3.62 -4.26
N TRP A 102 5.20 4.05 -5.52
CA TRP A 102 5.61 5.39 -5.90
C TRP A 102 4.86 6.47 -5.10
N ALA A 103 3.54 6.32 -4.93
CA ALA A 103 2.73 7.28 -4.18
C ALA A 103 3.16 7.32 -2.70
N MET A 104 3.42 6.16 -2.09
CA MET A 104 3.91 6.08 -0.71
C MET A 104 5.29 6.70 -0.55
N GLU A 105 6.24 6.41 -1.44
CA GLU A 105 7.60 6.98 -1.44
C GLU A 105 7.58 8.51 -1.59
N ASN A 106 6.64 9.03 -2.38
CA ASN A 106 6.49 10.46 -2.63
C ASN A 106 5.53 11.14 -1.65
N ASN A 107 5.05 10.44 -0.62
CA ASN A 107 4.07 10.94 0.34
C ASN A 107 2.81 11.55 -0.34
N ALA A 108 2.43 10.97 -1.48
CA ALA A 108 1.43 11.45 -2.42
C ALA A 108 0.02 11.03 -2.01
N ARG A 109 -0.46 11.55 -0.88
CA ARG A 109 -1.79 11.24 -0.32
C ARG A 109 -2.93 11.42 -1.33
N SER A 110 -2.86 12.45 -2.17
CA SER A 110 -3.85 12.73 -3.22
C SER A 110 -3.88 11.64 -4.28
N ALA A 111 -2.73 11.08 -4.69
CA ALA A 111 -2.68 9.96 -5.63
C ALA A 111 -3.49 8.74 -5.14
N LEU A 112 -3.40 8.39 -3.86
CA LEU A 112 -4.13 7.28 -3.25
C LEU A 112 -5.65 7.52 -3.15
N THR A 113 -6.07 8.78 -3.07
CA THR A 113 -7.48 9.18 -2.88
C THR A 113 -8.15 9.73 -4.15
N SER A 114 -7.39 9.81 -5.25
CA SER A 114 -7.80 10.42 -6.51
C SER A 114 -8.94 9.71 -7.24
N GLY A 115 -9.18 8.42 -6.95
CA GLY A 115 -10.08 7.59 -7.73
C GLY A 115 -9.47 7.04 -9.02
N VAL A 116 -8.15 7.19 -9.22
CA VAL A 116 -7.46 6.74 -10.44
C VAL A 116 -6.97 5.29 -10.32
N LEU A 117 -6.38 4.91 -9.17
CA LEU A 117 -5.91 3.52 -8.93
C LEU A 117 -6.98 2.63 -8.29
N ALA A 118 -7.97 3.24 -7.65
CA ALA A 118 -8.97 2.53 -6.85
C ALA A 118 -10.28 3.32 -6.78
N ASP A 119 -11.33 2.65 -6.34
CA ASP A 119 -12.64 3.24 -6.01
C ASP A 119 -12.47 4.38 -5.00
N SER A 120 -12.99 5.57 -5.33
CA SER A 120 -12.85 6.78 -4.53
C SER A 120 -13.93 6.94 -3.47
N SER A 121 -14.86 5.99 -3.33
CA SER A 121 -15.82 6.00 -2.24
C SER A 121 -15.09 5.96 -0.90
N ALA A 122 -15.63 6.68 0.09
CA ALA A 122 -15.01 6.75 1.43
C ALA A 122 -14.81 5.35 2.04
N GLN A 123 -15.73 4.43 1.76
CA GLN A 123 -15.67 3.06 2.24
C GLN A 123 -14.52 2.26 1.59
N ALA A 124 -14.36 2.34 0.27
CA ALA A 124 -13.25 1.68 -0.42
C ALA A 124 -11.90 2.28 -0.04
N VAL A 125 -11.81 3.62 0.05
CA VAL A 125 -10.59 4.32 0.49
C VAL A 125 -10.19 3.91 1.91
N ALA A 126 -11.14 3.86 2.85
CA ALA A 126 -10.88 3.42 4.21
C ALA A 126 -10.43 1.95 4.27
N ASN A 127 -11.03 1.08 3.45
CA ASN A 127 -10.68 -0.32 3.36
C ASN A 127 -9.30 -0.57 2.73
N LEU A 128 -8.97 0.13 1.64
CA LEU A 128 -7.73 -0.08 0.89
C LEU A 128 -6.54 0.63 1.53
N PHE A 129 -6.70 1.89 1.92
CA PHE A 129 -5.60 2.79 2.27
C PHE A 129 -5.74 3.43 3.65
N GLY A 130 -6.74 3.05 4.46
CA GLY A 130 -7.03 3.73 5.72
C GLY A 130 -5.82 3.84 6.66
N ALA A 131 -5.06 2.73 6.83
CA ALA A 131 -3.83 2.73 7.62
C ALA A 131 -2.73 3.58 6.98
N ASP A 132 -2.56 3.51 5.66
CA ASP A 132 -1.52 4.25 4.92
C ASP A 132 -1.76 5.76 4.97
N LEU A 133 -3.01 6.19 4.79
CA LEU A 133 -3.41 7.59 4.88
C LEU A 133 -3.22 8.13 6.30
N MET A 134 -3.51 7.33 7.32
CA MET A 134 -3.24 7.69 8.72
C MET A 134 -1.73 7.86 8.96
N ASP A 135 -0.88 6.95 8.44
CA ASP A 135 0.57 7.04 8.56
C ASP A 135 1.13 8.29 7.84
N LEU A 136 0.63 8.59 6.64
CA LEU A 136 0.99 9.80 5.88
C LEU A 136 0.58 11.08 6.62
N ASP A 137 -0.65 11.11 7.16
CA ASP A 137 -1.17 12.26 7.91
C ASP A 137 -0.35 12.45 9.22
N ASN A 138 0.01 11.37 9.90
CA ASN A 138 0.86 11.40 11.10
C ASN A 138 2.28 11.88 10.79
N ALA A 139 2.89 11.42 9.69
CA ALA A 139 4.21 11.88 9.27
C ALA A 139 4.20 13.39 8.99
N LYS A 140 3.18 13.87 8.27
CA LYS A 140 3.01 15.29 7.97
C LYS A 140 2.80 16.14 9.23
N GLN A 141 1.99 15.68 10.18
CA GLN A 141 1.77 16.39 11.45
C GLN A 141 3.06 16.55 12.28
N GLN A 142 3.98 15.60 12.16
CA GLN A 142 5.30 15.66 12.80
C GLN A 142 6.34 16.45 11.99
N GLY A 143 5.96 17.02 10.84
CA GLY A 143 6.88 17.68 9.92
C GLY A 143 7.87 16.74 9.23
N GLY A 144 7.58 15.43 9.23
CA GLY A 144 8.42 14.39 8.64
C GLY A 144 7.86 13.83 7.34
N LEU A 145 8.56 12.81 6.84
CA LEU A 145 8.18 12.02 5.66
C LEU A 145 7.99 10.56 6.07
N LEU A 146 6.93 9.93 5.58
CA LEU A 146 6.80 8.49 5.65
C LEU A 146 7.84 7.85 4.73
N VAL A 147 8.53 6.85 5.27
CA VAL A 147 9.49 5.99 4.57
C VAL A 147 8.95 4.56 4.66
N LEU A 148 8.72 3.95 3.50
CA LEU A 148 8.22 2.59 3.36
C LEU A 148 9.32 1.68 2.81
N HIS A 149 9.57 0.58 3.51
CA HIS A 149 10.26 -0.59 2.99
C HIS A 149 9.17 -1.64 2.74
N PRO A 150 8.74 -1.83 1.48
CA PRO A 150 7.56 -2.64 1.17
C PRO A 150 7.82 -4.12 1.40
N LEU A 151 6.73 -4.88 1.56
CA LEU A 151 6.76 -6.34 1.52
C LEU A 151 7.15 -6.82 0.12
N HIS A 152 7.79 -7.99 0.06
CA HIS A 152 7.98 -8.70 -1.20
C HIS A 152 6.67 -9.34 -1.64
N MET A 153 6.46 -9.43 -2.95
CA MET A 153 5.25 -9.98 -3.55
C MET A 153 5.62 -11.14 -4.49
N PRO A 154 6.01 -12.32 -3.96
CA PRO A 154 6.54 -13.40 -4.78
C PRO A 154 5.50 -14.06 -5.68
N ALA A 155 4.22 -14.06 -5.29
CA ALA A 155 3.16 -14.73 -6.03
C ALA A 155 1.83 -13.98 -5.96
N THR A 156 1.06 -14.07 -7.04
CA THR A 156 -0.34 -13.68 -7.10
C THR A 156 -1.12 -14.69 -7.94
N GLN A 157 -2.38 -14.91 -7.59
CA GLN A 157 -3.29 -15.75 -8.36
C GLN A 157 -4.59 -15.02 -8.64
N LEU A 158 -5.05 -15.09 -9.89
CA LEU A 158 -6.39 -14.66 -10.25
C LEU A 158 -7.40 -15.72 -9.81
N VAL A 159 -8.39 -15.33 -9.02
CA VAL A 159 -9.38 -16.20 -8.41
C VAL A 159 -10.79 -15.71 -8.71
N ALA A 160 -11.72 -16.64 -8.86
CA ALA A 160 -13.15 -16.31 -8.88
C ALA A 160 -13.61 -15.99 -7.45
N ILE A 161 -14.43 -14.94 -7.30
CA ILE A 161 -15.00 -14.55 -6.01
C ILE A 161 -16.39 -15.16 -5.88
N PRO A 162 -16.61 -16.04 -4.88
CA PRO A 162 -17.91 -16.64 -4.62
C PRO A 162 -19.01 -15.59 -4.36
N SER A 163 -20.24 -15.90 -4.74
CA SER A 163 -21.37 -14.95 -4.67
C SER A 163 -21.73 -14.54 -3.24
N ASP A 164 -21.54 -15.40 -2.25
CA ASP A 164 -21.72 -15.10 -0.83
C ASP A 164 -20.72 -14.04 -0.35
N LEU A 165 -19.47 -14.12 -0.81
CA LEU A 165 -18.45 -13.11 -0.54
C LEU A 165 -18.75 -11.79 -1.26
N GLN A 166 -19.23 -11.84 -2.51
CA GLN A 166 -19.70 -10.64 -3.22
C GLN A 166 -20.86 -9.95 -2.49
N GLN A 167 -21.84 -10.71 -1.98
CA GLN A 167 -22.92 -10.16 -1.17
C GLN A 167 -22.41 -9.55 0.14
N ALA A 168 -21.38 -10.14 0.76
CA ALA A 168 -20.76 -9.57 1.95
C ALA A 168 -20.10 -8.21 1.66
N MET A 169 -19.40 -8.08 0.52
CA MET A 169 -18.84 -6.81 0.05
C MET A 169 -19.94 -5.76 -0.11
N GLN A 170 -21.03 -6.10 -0.80
CA GLN A 170 -22.18 -5.21 -1.00
C GLN A 170 -22.80 -4.74 0.33
N ARG A 171 -22.99 -5.65 1.29
CA ARG A 171 -23.51 -5.30 2.63
C ARG A 171 -22.60 -4.34 3.40
N GLN A 172 -21.31 -4.33 3.11
CA GLN A 172 -20.34 -3.39 3.68
C GLN A 172 -20.27 -2.08 2.89
N GLY A 173 -21.07 -1.90 1.85
CA GLY A 173 -21.02 -0.72 0.97
C GLY A 173 -19.81 -0.71 0.04
N LEU A 174 -19.20 -1.87 -0.23
CA LEU A 174 -18.09 -2.03 -1.16
C LEU A 174 -18.60 -2.50 -2.52
N THR A 175 -17.95 -2.06 -3.60
CA THR A 175 -18.21 -2.50 -4.97
C THR A 175 -17.72 -3.96 -5.13
N PRO A 176 -18.61 -4.96 -5.33
CA PRO A 176 -18.18 -6.34 -5.52
C PRO A 176 -17.56 -6.55 -6.91
N SER A 177 -16.79 -7.62 -7.07
CA SER A 177 -16.31 -8.09 -8.37
C SER A 177 -16.45 -9.60 -8.47
N ASN A 178 -16.53 -10.11 -9.70
CA ASN A 178 -16.51 -11.55 -9.98
C ASN A 178 -15.12 -12.16 -9.77
N TYR A 179 -14.07 -11.33 -9.83
CA TYR A 179 -12.69 -11.78 -9.77
C TYR A 179 -11.86 -10.93 -8.81
N GLY A 180 -10.84 -11.56 -8.25
CA GLY A 180 -9.84 -10.90 -7.43
C GLY A 180 -8.48 -11.56 -7.58
N LEU A 181 -7.48 -10.93 -6.98
CA LEU A 181 -6.12 -11.42 -6.91
C LEU A 181 -5.85 -11.80 -5.46
N ALA A 182 -5.60 -13.08 -5.19
CA ALA A 182 -5.02 -13.48 -3.92
C ALA A 182 -3.51 -13.30 -4.03
N VAL A 183 -2.97 -12.38 -3.23
CA VAL A 183 -1.60 -11.91 -3.30
C VAL A 183 -0.84 -12.37 -2.08
N HIS A 184 0.27 -13.07 -2.28
CA HIS A 184 1.17 -13.44 -1.21
C HIS A 184 2.18 -12.33 -0.97
N PHE A 185 2.31 -11.94 0.29
CA PHE A 185 3.32 -11.00 0.74
C PHE A 185 4.25 -11.67 1.75
N THR A 186 5.54 -11.37 1.64
CA THR A 186 6.58 -11.87 2.56
C THR A 186 7.46 -10.74 3.06
N GLY A 187 7.91 -10.86 4.31
CA GLY A 187 8.80 -9.91 4.97
C GLY A 187 10.25 -9.97 4.49
N PRO A 188 11.10 -9.08 5.02
CA PRO A 188 10.77 -8.06 6.03
C PRO A 188 9.98 -6.87 5.43
N SER A 189 9.34 -6.09 6.28
CA SER A 189 8.83 -4.75 5.90
C SER A 189 8.97 -3.78 7.05
N GLN A 190 9.05 -2.49 6.73
CA GLN A 190 9.18 -1.44 7.73
C GLN A 190 8.50 -0.16 7.26
N ARG A 191 7.76 0.47 8.17
CA ARG A 191 7.28 1.84 8.03
C ARG A 191 7.94 2.69 9.10
N SER A 192 8.41 3.86 8.70
CA SER A 192 9.05 4.81 9.61
C SER A 192 8.79 6.24 9.20
N ILE A 193 8.87 7.17 10.15
CA ILE A 193 8.80 8.60 9.89
C ILE A 193 10.21 9.17 9.99
N ARG A 194 10.68 9.81 8.92
CA ARG A 194 11.96 10.53 8.89
C ARG A 194 11.72 12.02 9.05
N LEU A 195 12.29 12.62 10.10
CA LEU A 195 12.19 14.03 10.42
C LEU A 195 13.23 14.87 9.65
N PRO A 196 13.08 16.22 9.58
CA PRO A 196 14.02 17.10 8.89
C PRO A 196 15.44 17.08 9.47
N ASP A 197 15.59 16.75 10.75
CA ASP A 197 16.88 16.58 11.43
C ASP A 197 17.57 15.23 11.12
N GLY A 198 16.96 14.40 10.27
CA GLY A 198 17.46 13.09 9.87
C GLY A 198 17.08 11.95 10.82
N ARG A 199 16.50 12.23 12.00
CA ARG A 199 16.03 11.18 12.90
C ARG A 199 14.90 10.38 12.25
N THR A 200 14.91 9.08 12.50
CA THR A 200 13.90 8.15 11.98
C THR A 200 13.24 7.42 13.15
N THR A 201 11.92 7.44 13.19
CA THR A 201 11.11 6.70 14.16
C THR A 201 10.38 5.58 13.45
N VAL A 202 10.65 4.33 13.82
CA VAL A 202 9.90 3.17 13.31
C VAL A 202 8.50 3.19 13.91
N ILE A 203 7.49 3.16 13.05
CA ILE A 203 6.07 3.11 13.46
C ILE A 203 5.51 1.70 13.34
N LEU A 204 6.00 0.91 12.40
CA LEU A 204 5.62 -0.49 12.20
C LEU A 204 6.80 -1.24 11.59
N SER A 205 7.04 -2.47 12.04
CA SER A 205 8.03 -3.36 11.45
C SER A 205 7.52 -4.80 11.48
N SER A 206 7.93 -5.58 10.50
CA SER A 206 7.66 -7.02 10.41
C SER A 206 8.93 -7.74 10.02
N GLY A 207 9.23 -8.84 10.72
CA GLY A 207 10.42 -9.65 10.53
C GLY A 207 10.46 -10.38 9.19
N SER A 208 11.57 -11.06 8.91
CA SER A 208 11.76 -11.88 7.70
C SER A 208 10.82 -13.09 7.62
N ASP A 209 10.29 -13.53 8.75
CA ASP A 209 9.32 -14.62 8.89
C ASP A 209 7.87 -14.17 8.66
N TYR A 210 7.64 -12.85 8.49
CA TYR A 210 6.31 -12.34 8.21
C TYR A 210 5.80 -12.85 6.86
N SER A 211 4.57 -13.32 6.87
CA SER A 211 3.86 -13.75 5.68
C SER A 211 2.37 -13.42 5.82
N ALA A 212 1.78 -12.93 4.74
CA ALA A 212 0.36 -12.66 4.67
C ALA A 212 -0.16 -12.97 3.27
N THR A 213 -1.42 -13.38 3.18
CA THR A 213 -2.15 -13.42 1.91
C THR A 213 -3.33 -12.48 2.01
N ILE A 214 -3.49 -11.63 0.98
CA ILE A 214 -4.57 -10.64 0.89
C ILE A 214 -5.35 -10.91 -0.40
N LEU A 215 -6.67 -10.93 -0.32
CA LEU A 215 -7.55 -10.90 -1.49
C LEU A 215 -7.79 -9.44 -1.87
N ILE A 216 -7.39 -9.04 -3.08
CA ILE A 216 -7.61 -7.71 -3.63
C ILE A 216 -8.54 -7.86 -4.83
N TRP A 217 -9.73 -7.26 -4.79
CA TRP A 217 -10.68 -7.36 -5.90
C TRP A 217 -10.83 -6.02 -6.60
N GLY A 218 -11.28 -6.09 -7.85
CA GLY A 218 -11.20 -4.97 -8.77
C GLY A 218 -11.63 -5.34 -10.16
N GLU A 219 -11.23 -4.51 -11.10
CA GLU A 219 -11.44 -4.68 -12.53
C GLU A 219 -10.21 -4.25 -13.32
N PHE A 220 -10.01 -4.87 -14.47
CA PHE A 220 -8.99 -4.44 -15.42
C PHE A 220 -9.42 -3.14 -16.10
N LYS A 221 -8.55 -2.13 -16.11
CA LYS A 221 -8.76 -0.88 -16.85
C LYS A 221 -7.56 -0.58 -17.73
N ASP A 222 -7.83 -0.19 -18.96
CA ASP A 222 -6.83 0.42 -19.83
C ASP A 222 -6.91 1.95 -19.68
N ASP A 223 -5.91 2.55 -19.06
CA ASP A 223 -5.83 3.98 -18.80
C ASP A 223 -4.78 4.63 -19.72
N THR A 224 -5.14 5.72 -20.40
CA THR A 224 -4.23 6.36 -21.37
C THR A 224 -2.95 6.92 -20.73
N GLU A 225 -2.99 7.25 -19.43
CA GLU A 225 -1.86 7.88 -18.74
C GLU A 225 -1.08 6.90 -17.85
N LEU A 226 -1.76 5.87 -17.33
CA LEU A 226 -1.18 4.87 -16.43
C LEU A 226 -1.00 3.49 -17.09
N GLY A 227 -1.45 3.32 -18.33
CA GLY A 227 -1.48 2.02 -19.00
C GLY A 227 -2.54 1.08 -18.41
N ALA A 228 -2.39 -0.20 -18.71
CA ALA A 228 -3.26 -1.25 -18.20
C ALA A 228 -3.05 -1.47 -16.69
N VAL A 229 -4.01 -1.07 -15.87
CA VAL A 229 -3.97 -1.17 -14.40
C VAL A 229 -5.11 -2.03 -13.86
N TRP A 230 -4.88 -2.68 -12.72
CA TRP A 230 -5.95 -3.29 -11.94
C TRP A 230 -6.56 -2.24 -11.01
N TYR A 231 -7.75 -1.77 -11.37
CA TYR A 231 -8.50 -0.79 -10.59
C TYR A 231 -9.13 -1.45 -9.37
N GLN A 232 -8.66 -1.08 -8.17
CA GLN A 232 -9.04 -1.77 -6.93
C GLN A 232 -10.37 -1.27 -6.37
N HIS A 233 -11.26 -2.18 -5.98
CA HIS A 233 -12.50 -1.85 -5.27
C HIS A 233 -12.40 -2.11 -3.76
N GLY A 234 -11.50 -2.98 -3.34
CA GLY A 234 -11.29 -3.30 -1.93
C GLY A 234 -10.31 -4.46 -1.71
N ASN A 235 -10.05 -4.74 -0.44
CA ASN A 235 -9.26 -5.88 -0.01
C ASN A 235 -9.81 -6.55 1.27
N TYR A 236 -9.45 -7.82 1.43
CA TYR A 236 -9.64 -8.59 2.66
C TYR A 236 -8.38 -9.38 2.99
N GLY A 237 -8.05 -9.47 4.29
CA GLY A 237 -7.12 -10.49 4.75
C GLY A 237 -7.69 -11.89 4.50
N CYS A 238 -6.83 -12.84 4.10
CA CYS A 238 -7.24 -14.21 3.79
C CYS A 238 -7.46 -15.06 5.05
N ALA A 239 -8.47 -14.71 5.82
CA ALA A 239 -8.90 -15.40 7.03
C ALA A 239 -10.42 -15.69 7.00
N GLY A 240 -10.90 -16.52 7.92
CA GLY A 240 -12.33 -16.84 8.03
C GLY A 240 -12.93 -17.35 6.72
N SER A 241 -14.05 -16.74 6.30
CA SER A 241 -14.76 -17.09 5.06
C SER A 241 -13.98 -16.77 3.78
N VAL A 242 -12.97 -15.88 3.84
CA VAL A 242 -12.15 -15.51 2.67
C VAL A 242 -11.06 -16.56 2.39
N ARG A 243 -10.72 -17.39 3.39
CA ARG A 243 -9.60 -18.34 3.30
C ARG A 243 -9.71 -19.31 2.11
N SER A 244 -10.91 -19.78 1.78
CA SER A 244 -11.12 -20.73 0.67
C SER A 244 -10.74 -20.13 -0.69
N VAL A 245 -10.89 -18.82 -0.86
CA VAL A 245 -10.60 -18.09 -2.10
C VAL A 245 -9.11 -17.81 -2.26
N CYS A 246 -8.34 -17.85 -1.17
CA CYS A 246 -6.93 -17.46 -1.15
C CYS A 246 -5.93 -18.61 -1.11
N GLN A 247 -6.35 -19.85 -1.34
CA GLN A 247 -5.46 -21.00 -1.29
C GLN A 247 -4.47 -20.92 -2.47
N LEU A 248 -3.22 -20.55 -2.18
CA LEU A 248 -2.10 -20.39 -3.12
C LEU A 248 -1.26 -21.67 -3.22
#